data_AF-A0A7S2NL33-F1
#
_entry.id   AF-A0A7S2NL33-F1
#
_cell.length_a   1.000
_cell.length_b   1.000
_cell.length_c   1.000
_cell.angle_alpha   90.00
_cell.angle_beta   90.00
_cell.angle_gamma   90.00
#
_symmetry.space_group_name_H-M   'P 1'
#
loop_
_entity.id
_entity.type
_entity.pdbx_description
1 polymer ?
#
loop_
_entity_poly.entity_id
_entity_poly.type
_entity_poly.pdbx_seq_one_letter_code
_entity_poly.pdbx_strand_id
1 'polypeptide(L)'
;DAEPIPLLPLPDAEAVAAQVGQLERGRASDTGALMSEDGSLRRARSAWDAQEAASGAEGAASTEDAVGRILRAPDAFTVLGLAAGGPEGAAEARSAYKRLALRVHPDKVRDCSPEAAKAAFERLEAAARAVEAMAEQDGEACRELHRVLRCDPFTLKGAAALLKVDAEAEESTVKNAQEKVKSLVVKAHVKEADAEARRALEAVATAEETLRFARNG
;
A
#
# COMPACT_ATOMS: atom_id res chain seq x y z
N ASP A 1 8.18 33.32 30.96
CA ASP A 1 6.87 33.82 30.51
C ASP A 1 6.19 32.76 29.67
N ALA A 2 5.28 32.02 30.28
CA ALA A 2 4.47 31.01 29.61
C ALA A 2 3.10 31.63 29.33
N GLU A 3 2.73 31.75 28.06
CA GLU A 3 1.43 32.25 27.65
C GLU A 3 0.31 31.27 28.06
N PRO A 4 -0.82 31.74 28.62
CA PRO A 4 -1.91 30.88 29.02
C PRO A 4 -2.62 30.28 27.80
N ILE A 5 -2.76 28.95 27.80
CA ILE A 5 -3.46 28.19 26.75
C ILE A 5 -4.97 28.50 26.82
N PRO A 6 -5.59 28.97 25.73
CA PRO A 6 -7.03 29.21 25.70
C PRO A 6 -7.79 27.88 25.76
N LEU A 7 -8.62 27.72 26.80
CA LEU A 7 -9.51 26.58 26.94
C LEU A 7 -10.65 26.70 25.92
N LEU A 8 -10.79 25.68 25.05
CA LEU A 8 -11.91 25.58 24.13
C LEU A 8 -13.22 25.34 24.92
N PRO A 9 -14.34 25.97 24.51
CA PRO A 9 -15.63 25.76 25.14
C PRO A 9 -16.07 24.30 24.99
N LEU A 10 -16.35 23.66 26.13
CA LEU A 10 -16.96 22.33 26.15
C LEU A 10 -18.39 22.42 25.60
N PRO A 11 -18.80 21.50 24.71
CA PRO A 11 -20.18 21.47 24.23
C PRO A 11 -21.14 21.23 25.41
N ASP A 12 -22.28 21.94 25.40
CA ASP A 12 -23.31 21.82 26.43
C ASP A 12 -23.76 20.36 26.59
N ALA A 13 -23.83 19.91 27.85
CA ALA A 13 -24.17 18.53 28.21
C ALA A 13 -25.55 18.08 27.67
N GLU A 14 -26.46 19.02 27.40
CA GLU A 14 -27.76 18.72 26.77
C GLU A 14 -27.65 18.32 25.29
N ALA A 15 -26.70 18.86 24.54
CA ALA A 15 -26.51 18.50 23.13
C ALA A 15 -26.03 17.06 22.96
N VAL A 16 -25.21 16.59 23.90
CA VAL A 16 -24.71 15.20 23.92
C VAL A 16 -25.84 14.21 24.24
N ALA A 17 -26.75 14.57 25.15
CA ALA A 17 -27.88 13.71 25.52
C ALA A 17 -28.89 13.51 24.38
N ALA A 18 -29.15 14.56 23.57
CA ALA A 18 -30.04 14.47 22.42
C ALA A 18 -29.48 13.58 21.30
N GLN A 19 -28.15 13.55 21.13
CA GLN A 19 -27.49 12.76 20.09
C GLN A 19 -27.40 11.27 20.44
N VAL A 20 -27.36 10.92 21.73
CA VAL A 20 -27.38 9.53 22.21
C VAL A 20 -28.79 8.91 22.12
N GLY A 21 -29.86 9.72 22.15
CA GLY A 21 -31.25 9.25 22.08
C GLY A 21 -31.71 8.70 20.72
N GLN A 22 -30.96 8.93 19.64
CA GLN A 22 -31.28 8.45 18.29
C GLN A 22 -30.56 7.15 17.88
N LEU A 23 -29.71 6.60 18.75
CA LEU A 23 -29.25 5.22 18.59
C LEU A 23 -30.39 4.31 19.00
N GLU A 24 -31.25 3.98 18.03
CA GLU A 24 -32.25 2.93 18.19
C GLU A 24 -31.58 1.72 18.84
N ARG A 25 -32.08 1.31 20.02
CA ARG A 25 -31.69 0.06 20.66
C ARG A 25 -32.02 -1.08 19.70
N GLY A 26 -31.06 -1.44 18.86
CA GLY A 26 -31.06 -2.73 18.19
C GLY A 26 -31.29 -3.78 19.27
N ARG A 27 -32.37 -4.55 19.14
CA ARG A 27 -32.67 -5.70 19.99
C ARG A 27 -31.48 -6.66 19.96
N ALA A 28 -30.57 -6.52 20.91
CA ALA A 28 -29.63 -7.58 21.21
C ALA A 28 -30.45 -8.70 21.86
N SER A 29 -30.53 -9.85 21.20
CA SER A 29 -30.95 -11.08 21.84
C SER A 29 -30.03 -11.35 23.04
N ASP A 30 -30.55 -11.85 24.17
CA ASP A 30 -29.78 -12.24 25.36
C ASP A 30 -28.67 -13.28 25.05
N THR A 31 -28.70 -13.87 23.85
CA THR A 31 -27.67 -14.79 23.35
C THR A 31 -26.53 -14.12 22.56
N GLY A 32 -26.52 -12.79 22.42
CA GLY A 32 -25.47 -12.06 21.70
C GLY A 32 -25.42 -12.31 20.18
N ALA A 33 -26.44 -12.98 19.63
CA ALA A 33 -26.57 -13.22 18.20
C ALA A 33 -27.30 -12.04 17.55
N LEU A 34 -26.64 -11.35 16.61
CA LEU A 34 -27.28 -10.41 15.70
C LEU A 34 -28.01 -11.21 14.61
N MET A 35 -29.34 -11.29 14.70
CA MET A 35 -30.14 -11.86 13.63
C MET A 35 -30.23 -10.84 12.50
N SER A 36 -29.91 -11.26 11.28
CA SER A 36 -30.17 -10.46 10.08
C SER A 36 -31.67 -10.43 9.78
N GLU A 37 -32.13 -9.47 8.96
CA GLU A 37 -33.55 -9.32 8.58
C GLU A 37 -34.12 -10.57 7.89
N ASP A 38 -33.26 -11.41 7.31
CA ASP A 38 -33.57 -12.71 6.71
C ASP A 38 -33.67 -13.86 7.73
N GLY A 39 -33.49 -13.60 9.04
CA GLY A 39 -33.46 -14.61 10.10
C GLY A 39 -32.18 -15.45 10.14
N SER A 40 -31.17 -15.11 9.34
CA SER A 40 -29.88 -15.81 9.35
C SER A 40 -29.04 -15.39 10.57
N LEU A 41 -28.51 -16.39 11.30
CA LEU A 41 -27.53 -16.19 12.35
C LEU A 41 -26.18 -15.82 11.71
N ARG A 42 -25.93 -14.53 11.54
CA ARG A 42 -24.60 -14.08 11.13
C ARG A 42 -23.70 -14.07 12.37
N ARG A 43 -22.57 -14.76 12.26
CA ARG A 43 -21.49 -14.60 13.23
C ARG A 43 -21.15 -13.10 13.25
N ALA A 44 -21.11 -12.48 14.43
CA ALA A 44 -20.75 -11.07 14.55
C ALA A 44 -19.45 -10.86 13.76
N ARG A 45 -19.54 -10.06 12.68
CA ARG A 45 -18.38 -9.76 11.85
C ARG A 45 -17.32 -9.22 12.79
N SER A 46 -16.21 -9.94 12.88
CA SER A 46 -15.07 -9.44 13.64
C SER A 46 -14.62 -8.12 12.98
N ALA A 47 -13.96 -7.24 13.72
CA ALA A 47 -13.39 -6.01 13.14
C ALA A 47 -12.53 -6.30 11.89
N TRP A 48 -11.96 -7.51 11.81
CA TRP A 48 -11.22 -8.03 10.66
C TRP A 48 -12.08 -8.25 9.40
N ASP A 49 -13.31 -8.76 9.54
CA ASP A 49 -14.19 -9.02 8.39
C ASP A 49 -14.75 -7.72 7.77
N ALA A 50 -14.84 -6.65 8.58
CA ALA A 50 -15.33 -5.35 8.12
C ALA A 50 -14.34 -4.64 7.17
N GLN A 51 -13.03 -4.80 7.44
CA GLN A 51 -11.98 -4.19 6.60
C GLN A 51 -11.87 -4.87 5.23
N GLU A 52 -12.21 -6.16 5.15
CA GLU A 52 -12.27 -6.90 3.89
C GLU A 52 -13.44 -6.43 3.00
N ALA A 53 -14.57 -6.03 3.60
CA ALA A 53 -15.71 -5.49 2.86
C ALA A 53 -15.46 -4.08 2.31
N ALA A 54 -14.71 -3.23 3.03
CA ALA A 54 -14.38 -1.87 2.57
C ALA A 54 -13.33 -1.84 1.44
N SER A 55 -12.46 -2.85 1.39
CA SER A 55 -11.49 -3.04 0.30
C SER A 55 -12.03 -3.90 -0.87
N GLY A 56 -13.21 -4.49 -0.71
CA GLY A 56 -13.82 -5.46 -1.64
C GLY A 56 -14.57 -4.88 -2.85
N ALA A 57 -14.47 -3.58 -3.12
CA ALA A 57 -15.04 -2.99 -4.34
C ALA A 57 -14.19 -3.27 -5.59
N GLU A 58 -12.93 -3.67 -5.43
CA GLU A 58 -12.19 -4.36 -6.49
C GLU A 58 -12.73 -5.78 -6.58
N GLY A 59 -13.59 -6.00 -7.59
CA GLY A 59 -14.44 -7.17 -7.74
C GLY A 59 -13.71 -8.49 -7.59
N ALA A 60 -14.50 -9.55 -7.42
CA ALA A 60 -14.06 -10.94 -7.36
C ALA A 60 -13.31 -11.36 -8.65
N ALA A 61 -12.09 -10.85 -8.84
CA ALA A 61 -11.15 -11.29 -9.83
C ALA A 61 -10.96 -12.79 -9.58
N SER A 62 -11.05 -13.57 -10.65
CA SER A 62 -10.92 -15.01 -10.55
C SER A 62 -9.57 -15.37 -9.92
N THR A 63 -9.48 -16.54 -9.32
CA THR A 63 -8.19 -17.09 -8.81
C THR A 63 -7.12 -17.11 -9.90
N GLU A 64 -7.51 -17.40 -11.13
CA GLU A 64 -6.65 -17.33 -12.32
C GLU A 64 -6.13 -15.91 -12.57
N ASP A 65 -7.00 -14.90 -12.46
CA ASP A 65 -6.59 -13.49 -12.58
C ASP A 65 -5.56 -13.10 -11.51
N ALA A 66 -5.70 -13.62 -10.29
CA ALA A 66 -4.78 -13.32 -9.20
C ALA A 66 -3.37 -13.88 -9.45
N VAL A 67 -3.26 -15.13 -9.92
CA VAL A 67 -1.97 -15.76 -10.29
C VAL A 67 -1.33 -14.98 -11.43
N GLY A 68 -2.09 -14.70 -12.50
CA GLY A 68 -1.60 -13.93 -13.64
C GLY A 68 -1.18 -12.51 -13.29
N ARG A 69 -1.87 -11.85 -12.34
CA ARG A 69 -1.52 -10.52 -11.83
C ARG A 69 -0.19 -10.55 -11.08
N ILE A 70 0.01 -11.53 -10.18
CA ILE A 70 1.24 -11.66 -9.40
C ILE A 70 2.45 -11.88 -10.31
N LEU A 71 2.33 -12.77 -11.29
CA LEU A 71 3.42 -13.07 -12.22
C LEU A 71 3.79 -11.88 -13.12
N ARG A 72 2.81 -11.05 -13.50
CA ARG A 72 3.01 -9.86 -14.34
C ARG A 72 3.36 -8.59 -13.55
N ALA A 73 3.19 -8.59 -12.24
CA ALA A 73 3.43 -7.43 -11.42
C ALA A 73 4.90 -6.99 -11.54
N PRO A 74 5.19 -5.71 -11.85
CA PRO A 74 6.56 -5.26 -12.06
C PRO A 74 7.38 -5.42 -10.79
N ASP A 75 6.91 -4.92 -9.64
CA ASP A 75 7.66 -4.85 -8.39
C ASP A 75 6.98 -5.59 -7.22
N ALA A 76 7.71 -5.73 -6.11
CA ALA A 76 7.25 -6.41 -4.91
C ALA A 76 6.00 -5.76 -4.26
N PHE A 77 5.87 -4.43 -4.31
CA PHE A 77 4.71 -3.72 -3.76
C PHE A 77 3.45 -4.00 -4.58
N THR A 78 3.58 -4.01 -5.91
CA THR A 78 2.49 -4.36 -6.83
C THR A 78 2.08 -5.83 -6.70
N VAL A 79 3.03 -6.75 -6.46
CA VAL A 79 2.73 -8.16 -6.15
C VAL A 79 1.79 -8.26 -4.94
N LEU A 80 2.12 -7.56 -3.86
CA LEU A 80 1.33 -7.54 -2.62
C LEU A 80 0.02 -6.74 -2.75
N GLY A 81 -0.13 -5.93 -3.80
CA GLY A 81 -1.31 -5.07 -3.97
C GLY A 81 -1.41 -3.99 -2.89
N LEU A 82 -0.27 -3.41 -2.50
CA LEU A 82 -0.23 -2.35 -1.49
C LEU A 82 -0.71 -1.02 -2.08
N ALA A 83 -1.33 -0.19 -1.24
CA ALA A 83 -1.82 1.12 -1.62
C ALA A 83 -0.68 2.06 -2.03
N ALA A 84 -0.97 3.07 -2.85
CA ALA A 84 0.03 3.97 -3.41
C ALA A 84 0.91 4.71 -2.37
N GLY A 85 0.44 4.85 -1.13
CA GLY A 85 1.22 5.40 -0.01
C GLY A 85 2.32 4.47 0.52
N GLY A 86 2.36 3.21 0.07
CA GLY A 86 3.21 2.17 0.63
C GLY A 86 2.66 1.62 1.95
N PRO A 87 3.35 0.63 2.53
CA PRO A 87 2.93 0.05 3.79
C PRO A 87 3.14 1.04 4.95
N GLU A 88 2.19 1.10 5.88
CA GLU A 88 2.36 1.81 7.15
C GLU A 88 3.43 1.14 8.02
N GLY A 89 3.62 -0.17 7.85
CA GLY A 89 4.70 -0.94 8.46
C GLY A 89 4.67 -2.41 8.03
N ALA A 90 5.60 -3.21 8.58
CA ALA A 90 5.74 -4.62 8.22
C ALA A 90 4.50 -5.48 8.50
N ALA A 91 3.67 -5.08 9.46
CA ALA A 91 2.40 -5.76 9.76
C ALA A 91 1.40 -5.71 8.59
N GLU A 92 1.40 -4.62 7.82
CA GLU A 92 0.53 -4.48 6.66
C GLU A 92 0.98 -5.42 5.52
N ALA A 93 2.28 -5.48 5.26
CA ALA A 93 2.86 -6.41 4.28
C ALA A 93 2.54 -7.87 4.63
N ARG A 94 2.70 -8.26 5.91
CA ARG A 94 2.30 -9.59 6.41
C ARG A 94 0.82 -9.88 6.20
N SER A 95 -0.03 -8.88 6.44
CA SER A 95 -1.48 -9.03 6.29
C SER A 95 -1.87 -9.18 4.82
N ALA A 96 -1.28 -8.38 3.93
CA ALA A 96 -1.45 -8.50 2.48
C ALA A 96 -0.99 -9.87 1.97
N TYR A 97 0.19 -10.33 2.42
CA TYR A 97 0.73 -11.65 2.12
C TYR A 97 -0.25 -12.76 2.51
N LYS A 98 -0.68 -12.82 3.78
CA LYS A 98 -1.59 -13.87 4.27
C LYS A 98 -2.88 -13.95 3.44
N ARG A 99 -3.47 -12.80 3.13
CA ARG A 99 -4.69 -12.71 2.32
C ARG A 99 -4.48 -13.25 0.90
N LEU A 100 -3.39 -12.87 0.24
CA LEU A 100 -3.08 -13.34 -1.11
C LEU A 100 -2.66 -14.80 -1.13
N ALA A 101 -1.85 -15.25 -0.16
CA ALA A 101 -1.39 -16.61 -0.03
C ALA A 101 -2.56 -17.60 0.04
N LEU A 102 -3.61 -17.28 0.80
CA LEU A 102 -4.82 -18.10 0.87
C LEU A 102 -5.59 -18.22 -0.45
N ARG A 103 -5.40 -17.26 -1.37
CA ARG A 103 -6.06 -17.22 -2.70
C ARG A 103 -5.25 -17.92 -3.78
N VAL A 104 -3.91 -17.80 -3.73
CA VAL A 104 -3.01 -18.32 -4.78
C VAL A 104 -2.25 -19.59 -4.38
N HIS A 105 -2.56 -20.17 -3.22
CA HIS A 105 -1.94 -21.41 -2.78
C HIS A 105 -2.17 -22.54 -3.80
N PRO A 106 -1.13 -23.31 -4.19
CA PRO A 106 -1.24 -24.35 -5.23
C PRO A 106 -2.32 -25.39 -4.94
N ASP A 107 -2.56 -25.74 -3.67
CA ASP A 107 -3.62 -26.70 -3.29
C ASP A 107 -5.05 -26.19 -3.53
N LYS A 108 -5.25 -24.87 -3.64
CA LYS A 108 -6.58 -24.26 -3.76
C LYS A 108 -6.92 -23.82 -5.17
N VAL A 109 -5.92 -23.53 -6.01
CA VAL A 109 -6.14 -23.08 -7.38
C VAL A 109 -6.26 -24.28 -8.30
N ARG A 110 -7.46 -24.53 -8.84
CA ARG A 110 -7.74 -25.63 -9.77
C ARG A 110 -7.73 -25.19 -11.23
N ASP A 111 -7.93 -23.89 -11.47
CA ASP A 111 -8.17 -23.34 -12.80
C ASP A 111 -6.87 -22.92 -13.53
N CYS A 112 -5.71 -23.03 -12.89
CA CYS A 112 -4.43 -22.71 -13.50
C CYS A 112 -3.44 -23.87 -13.41
N SER A 113 -2.37 -23.81 -14.22
CA SER A 113 -1.31 -24.82 -14.15
C SER A 113 -0.66 -24.83 -12.76
N PRO A 114 -0.36 -26.00 -12.18
CA PRO A 114 0.26 -26.10 -10.85
C PRO A 114 1.63 -25.41 -10.80
N GLU A 115 2.35 -25.39 -11.92
CA GLU A 115 3.63 -24.68 -12.07
C GLU A 115 3.45 -23.16 -11.94
N ALA A 116 2.44 -22.59 -12.61
CA ALA A 116 2.16 -21.16 -12.51
C ALA A 116 1.70 -20.76 -11.10
N ALA A 117 0.85 -21.56 -10.45
CA ALA A 117 0.44 -21.32 -9.06
C ALA A 117 1.65 -21.33 -8.12
N LYS A 118 2.53 -22.33 -8.25
CA LYS A 118 3.75 -22.43 -7.46
C LYS A 118 4.68 -21.23 -7.69
N ALA A 119 4.94 -20.86 -8.94
CA ALA A 119 5.77 -19.71 -9.27
C ALA A 119 5.19 -18.39 -8.73
N ALA A 120 3.87 -18.22 -8.79
CA ALA A 120 3.21 -17.04 -8.23
C ALA A 120 3.31 -17.01 -6.70
N PHE A 121 3.16 -18.16 -6.04
CA PHE A 121 3.30 -18.28 -4.60
C PHE A 121 4.72 -17.97 -4.13
N GLU A 122 5.74 -18.53 -4.78
CA GLU A 122 7.16 -18.23 -4.48
C GLU A 122 7.49 -16.75 -4.70
N ARG A 123 6.98 -16.14 -5.79
CA ARG A 123 7.13 -14.70 -6.05
C ARG A 123 6.45 -13.86 -4.97
N LEU A 124 5.27 -14.26 -4.53
CA LEU A 124 4.52 -13.60 -3.45
C LEU A 124 5.28 -13.67 -2.12
N GLU A 125 5.86 -14.83 -1.77
CA GLU A 125 6.70 -15.00 -0.58
C GLU A 125 7.98 -14.16 -0.62
N ALA A 126 8.64 -14.10 -1.78
CA ALA A 126 9.83 -13.27 -1.97
C ALA A 126 9.49 -11.78 -1.83
N ALA A 127 8.41 -11.33 -2.45
CA ALA A 127 7.92 -9.96 -2.35
C ALA A 127 7.55 -9.58 -0.91
N ALA A 128 6.85 -10.45 -0.19
CA ALA A 128 6.51 -10.26 1.21
C ALA A 128 7.77 -10.07 2.08
N ARG A 129 8.74 -10.98 1.96
CA ARG A 129 10.01 -10.89 2.69
C ARG A 129 10.78 -9.61 2.39
N ALA A 130 10.86 -9.21 1.12
CA ALA A 130 11.54 -8.00 0.72
C ALA A 130 10.90 -6.75 1.35
N VAL A 131 9.57 -6.61 1.25
CA VAL A 131 8.84 -5.45 1.78
C VAL A 131 8.86 -5.42 3.31
N GLU A 132 8.74 -6.59 3.96
CA GLU A 132 8.87 -6.69 5.42
C GLU A 132 10.25 -6.25 5.89
N ALA A 133 11.33 -6.76 5.29
CA ALA A 133 12.69 -6.40 5.65
C ALA A 133 12.95 -4.88 5.49
N MET A 134 12.50 -4.29 4.37
CA MET A 134 12.61 -2.84 4.16
C MET A 134 11.82 -2.04 5.19
N ALA A 135 10.59 -2.45 5.49
CA ALA A 135 9.72 -1.74 6.43
C ALA A 135 10.19 -1.87 7.89
N GLU A 136 10.87 -2.96 8.26
CA GLU A 136 11.48 -3.15 9.58
C GLU A 136 12.76 -2.34 9.75
N GLN A 137 13.54 -2.14 8.68
CA GLN A 137 14.76 -1.33 8.70
C GLN A 137 14.45 0.18 8.70
N ASP A 138 13.68 0.65 7.72
CA ASP A 138 13.31 2.06 7.57
C ASP A 138 11.98 2.18 6.80
N GLY A 139 10.89 2.30 7.56
CA GLY A 139 9.54 2.40 6.99
C GLY A 139 9.33 3.63 6.11
N GLU A 140 10.04 4.74 6.36
CA GLU A 140 9.94 5.94 5.52
C GLU A 140 10.65 5.72 4.18
N ALA A 141 11.88 5.19 4.22
CA ALA A 141 12.62 4.85 3.01
C ALA A 141 11.89 3.79 2.17
N CYS A 142 11.24 2.82 2.81
CA CYS A 142 10.38 1.83 2.15
C CYS A 142 9.21 2.47 1.39
N ARG A 143 8.49 3.42 2.01
CA ARG A 143 7.41 4.16 1.35
C ARG A 143 7.92 5.03 0.19
N GLU A 144 9.05 5.68 0.37
CA GLU A 144 9.65 6.47 -0.71
C GLU A 144 10.12 5.61 -1.88
N LEU A 145 10.67 4.43 -1.63
CA LEU A 145 11.00 3.47 -2.68
C LEU A 145 9.75 3.06 -3.46
N HIS A 146 8.65 2.72 -2.77
CA HIS A 146 7.39 2.40 -3.43
C HIS A 146 6.90 3.56 -4.31
N ARG A 147 6.94 4.79 -3.79
CA ARG A 147 6.55 5.98 -4.55
C ARG A 147 7.37 6.13 -5.83
N VAL A 148 8.71 6.00 -5.74
CA VAL A 148 9.61 6.10 -6.90
C VAL A 148 9.26 5.06 -7.96
N LEU A 149 9.04 3.80 -7.57
CA LEU A 149 8.72 2.71 -8.49
C LEU A 149 7.38 2.86 -9.20
N ARG A 150 6.45 3.68 -8.66
CA ARG A 150 5.15 3.96 -9.27
C ARG A 150 5.17 5.12 -10.27
N CYS A 151 6.21 5.94 -10.27
CA CYS A 151 6.32 7.06 -11.20
C CYS A 151 6.84 6.58 -12.56
N ASP A 152 6.31 7.15 -13.64
CA ASP A 152 6.81 6.89 -15.00
C ASP A 152 7.96 7.86 -15.34
N PRO A 153 9.22 7.38 -15.39
CA PRO A 153 10.37 8.25 -15.62
C PRO A 153 10.48 8.76 -17.07
N PHE A 154 9.69 8.22 -18.00
CA PHE A 154 9.73 8.58 -19.43
C PHE A 154 8.82 9.75 -19.79
N THR A 155 7.96 10.18 -18.87
CA THR A 155 7.10 11.35 -19.06
C THR A 155 7.63 12.54 -18.29
N LEU A 156 7.48 13.76 -18.82
CA LEU A 156 7.90 14.98 -18.12
C LEU A 156 7.26 15.08 -16.73
N LYS A 157 5.95 14.82 -16.65
CA LYS A 157 5.18 14.84 -15.41
C LYS A 157 5.65 13.77 -14.43
N GLY A 158 5.90 12.55 -14.91
CA GLY A 158 6.33 11.45 -14.06
C GLY A 158 7.77 11.60 -13.57
N ALA A 159 8.69 12.09 -14.41
CA ALA A 159 10.06 12.43 -14.03
C ALA A 159 10.12 13.55 -12.98
N ALA A 160 9.35 14.63 -13.19
CA ALA A 160 9.20 15.73 -12.23
C ALA A 160 8.63 15.24 -10.89
N ALA A 161 7.55 14.44 -10.94
CA ALA A 161 6.95 13.83 -9.75
C ALA A 161 7.90 12.88 -9.02
N LEU A 162 8.68 12.06 -9.75
CA LEU A 162 9.66 11.14 -9.19
C LEU A 162 10.70 11.89 -8.36
N LEU A 163 11.25 12.97 -8.90
CA LEU A 163 12.28 13.78 -8.23
C LEU A 163 11.70 14.82 -7.25
N LYS A 164 10.38 15.00 -7.19
CA LYS A 164 9.71 16.04 -6.38
C LYS A 164 10.21 17.45 -6.72
N VAL A 165 10.35 17.72 -8.02
CA VAL A 165 10.75 19.04 -8.56
C VAL A 165 9.74 19.51 -9.58
N ASP A 166 9.69 20.81 -9.84
CA ASP A 166 8.94 21.36 -10.97
C ASP A 166 9.54 20.91 -12.31
N ALA A 167 8.70 20.80 -13.34
CA ALA A 167 9.13 20.40 -14.69
C ALA A 167 10.15 21.38 -15.29
N GLU A 168 10.13 22.65 -14.85
CA GLU A 168 11.03 23.73 -15.29
C GLU A 168 12.19 23.96 -14.32
N ALA A 169 12.43 23.05 -13.36
CA ALA A 169 13.49 23.22 -12.37
C ALA A 169 14.89 23.32 -13.01
N GLU A 170 15.73 24.17 -12.42
CA GLU A 170 17.14 24.32 -12.80
C GLU A 170 17.93 23.00 -12.63
N GLU A 171 19.01 22.83 -13.40
CA GLU A 171 19.83 21.61 -13.40
C GLU A 171 20.45 21.33 -12.02
N SER A 172 20.82 22.37 -11.29
CA SER A 172 21.31 22.28 -9.91
C SER A 172 20.26 21.66 -8.97
N THR A 173 19.00 22.11 -9.05
CA THR A 173 17.88 21.59 -8.26
C THR A 173 17.58 20.14 -8.61
N VAL A 174 17.58 19.79 -9.90
CA VAL A 174 17.36 18.41 -10.35
C VAL A 174 18.45 17.48 -9.80
N LYS A 175 19.73 17.86 -9.87
CA LYS A 175 20.84 17.05 -9.33
C LYS A 175 20.75 16.88 -7.81
N ASN A 176 20.43 17.95 -7.09
CA ASN A 176 20.25 17.87 -5.64
C ASN A 176 19.09 16.94 -5.25
N ALA A 177 17.97 17.01 -5.97
CA ALA A 177 16.84 16.13 -5.77
C ALA A 177 17.17 14.67 -6.10
N GLN A 178 17.95 14.44 -7.17
CA GLN A 178 18.42 13.13 -7.57
C GLN A 178 19.28 12.48 -6.47
N GLU A 179 20.29 13.19 -5.96
CA GLU A 179 21.15 12.69 -4.88
C GLU A 179 20.36 12.42 -3.60
N LYS A 180 19.36 13.25 -3.30
CA LYS A 180 18.44 13.01 -2.19
C LYS A 180 17.66 11.70 -2.38
N VAL A 181 17.07 11.47 -3.54
CA VAL A 181 16.30 10.23 -3.82
C VAL A 181 17.22 9.01 -3.81
N LYS A 182 18.41 9.08 -4.43
CA LYS A 182 19.42 8.01 -4.38
C LYS A 182 19.77 7.65 -2.94
N SER A 183 19.99 8.65 -2.08
CA SER A 183 20.31 8.41 -0.66
C SER A 183 19.18 7.66 0.08
N LEU A 184 17.92 7.95 -0.24
CA LEU A 184 16.77 7.25 0.35
C LEU A 184 16.66 5.82 -0.18
N VAL A 185 16.88 5.60 -1.47
CA VAL A 185 16.89 4.25 -2.06
C VAL A 185 18.01 3.39 -1.48
N VAL A 186 19.20 3.97 -1.26
CA VAL A 186 20.32 3.29 -0.60
C VAL A 186 20.00 2.98 0.86
N LYS A 187 19.28 3.85 1.58
CA LYS A 187 18.82 3.56 2.95
C LYS A 187 17.80 2.43 3.01
N ALA A 188 16.90 2.35 2.03
CA ALA A 188 15.94 1.26 1.89
C ALA A 188 16.58 -0.05 1.40
N HIS A 189 17.85 -0.03 0.99
CA HIS A 189 18.50 -1.21 0.42
C HIS A 189 18.69 -2.30 1.48
N VAL A 190 18.03 -3.42 1.23
CA VAL A 190 18.23 -4.70 1.92
C VAL A 190 18.52 -5.76 0.86
N LYS A 191 19.22 -6.83 1.26
CA LYS A 191 19.63 -7.90 0.33
C LYS A 191 18.43 -8.50 -0.40
N GLU A 192 17.30 -8.62 0.29
CA GLU A 192 16.04 -9.17 -0.20
C GLU A 192 15.35 -8.26 -1.23
N ALA A 193 15.70 -6.97 -1.27
CA ALA A 193 15.10 -5.95 -2.14
C ALA A 193 16.10 -5.29 -3.10
N ASP A 194 17.23 -5.97 -3.38
CA ASP A 194 18.28 -5.45 -4.27
C ASP A 194 17.74 -5.18 -5.69
N ALA A 195 16.84 -6.03 -6.19
CA ALA A 195 16.22 -5.83 -7.50
C ALA A 195 15.32 -4.59 -7.55
N GLU A 196 14.60 -4.28 -6.48
CA GLU A 196 13.75 -3.09 -6.35
C GLU A 196 14.61 -1.83 -6.24
N ALA A 197 15.67 -1.87 -5.44
CA ALA A 197 16.59 -0.75 -5.27
C ALA A 197 17.28 -0.39 -6.59
N ARG A 198 17.80 -1.37 -7.34
CA ARG A 198 18.44 -1.14 -8.64
C ARG A 198 17.48 -0.50 -9.64
N ARG A 199 16.25 -1.02 -9.74
CA ARG A 199 15.22 -0.45 -10.64
C ARG A 199 14.85 0.97 -10.28
N ALA A 200 14.76 1.29 -8.99
CA ALA A 200 14.52 2.66 -8.56
C ALA A 200 15.68 3.60 -8.93
N LEU A 201 16.94 3.17 -8.79
CA LEU A 201 18.11 3.94 -9.19
C LEU A 201 18.15 4.18 -10.70
N GLU A 202 17.82 3.17 -11.51
CA GLU A 202 17.68 3.30 -12.96
C GLU A 202 16.58 4.30 -13.32
N ALA A 203 15.40 4.20 -12.69
CA ALA A 203 14.30 5.14 -12.91
C ALA A 203 14.66 6.59 -12.54
N VAL A 204 15.45 6.78 -11.47
CA VAL A 204 15.97 8.09 -11.07
C VAL A 204 16.94 8.66 -12.12
N ALA A 205 17.82 7.83 -12.70
CA ALA A 205 18.71 8.25 -13.78
C ALA A 205 17.94 8.62 -15.05
N THR A 206 16.99 7.78 -15.46
CA THR A 206 16.11 8.07 -16.62
C THR A 206 15.30 9.34 -16.41
N ALA A 207 14.77 9.59 -15.21
CA ALA A 207 14.03 10.82 -14.91
C ALA A 207 14.89 12.09 -15.08
N GLU A 208 16.15 12.06 -14.65
CA GLU A 208 17.09 13.17 -14.87
C GLU A 208 17.30 13.42 -16.36
N GLU A 209 17.54 12.36 -17.14
CA GLU A 209 17.74 12.45 -18.59
C GLU A 209 16.50 13.03 -19.29
N THR A 210 15.30 12.56 -18.93
CA THR A 210 14.02 13.08 -19.45
C THR A 210 13.88 14.58 -19.21
N LEU A 211 14.14 15.06 -17.98
CA LEU A 211 14.07 16.49 -17.67
C LEU A 211 15.17 17.29 -18.38
N ARG A 212 16.35 16.71 -18.60
CA ARG A 212 17.42 17.36 -19.37
C ARG A 212 17.05 17.50 -20.84
N PHE A 213 16.50 16.46 -21.46
CA PHE A 213 16.08 16.52 -22.87
C PHE A 213 14.96 17.53 -23.09
N ALA A 214 13.98 17.60 -22.19
CA ALA A 214 12.88 18.56 -22.28
C ALA A 214 13.32 20.04 -22.19
N ARG A 215 14.48 20.34 -21.61
CA ARG A 215 15.02 21.71 -21.51
C ARG A 215 15.83 22.13 -22.72
N ASN A 216 16.35 21.17 -23.48
CA ASN A 216 17.23 21.41 -24.63
C ASN A 216 16.49 21.36 -25.98
N GLY A 217 15.26 20.87 -26.00
CA GLY A 217 14.41 20.76 -27.20
C GLY A 217 13.38 21.87 -27.26
#